data_AF-A0A257WYE2-F1
#
_entry.id   AF-A0A257WYE2-F1
#
_cell.length_a   1.000
_cell.length_b   1.000
_cell.length_c   1.000
_cell.angle_alpha   90.00
_cell.angle_beta   90.00
_cell.angle_gamma   90.00
#
_symmetry.space_group_name_H-M   'P 1'
#
loop_
_entity.id
_entity.type
_entity.pdbx_description
1 polymer ?
#
loop_
_entity_poly.entity_id
_entity_poly.type
_entity_poly.pdbx_seq_one_letter_code
_entity_poly.pdbx_strand_id
1 'polypeptide(L)'
;MATAGTSSLDEFITRFTTQIDSGFGVISGDVQVVLGTLVVISIVLTAIMWAVDETQNVIAPLVRKILLVGFFAWLVRSPSARAKSDETLGAVVRRSFLMSDRTYGARRVWRDVLEAGFSCGLHRVERLMALQALKARPRRRRLPSDTGERIAGAIAPNALDRQFEAARP
;
A
#
# COMPACT_ATOMS: atom_id res chain seq x y z
N MET A 1 -23.28 41.68 3.44
CA MET A 1 -22.56 40.77 4.37
C MET A 1 -23.40 39.49 4.45
N ALA A 2 -23.18 38.57 3.50
CA ALA A 2 -24.04 37.40 3.32
C ALA A 2 -23.68 36.33 4.36
N THR A 3 -24.65 35.96 5.20
CA THR A 3 -24.56 34.84 6.13
C THR A 3 -24.38 33.55 5.33
N ALA A 4 -23.36 32.75 5.64
CA ALA A 4 -23.20 31.41 5.07
C ALA A 4 -24.47 30.61 5.37
N GLY A 5 -25.25 30.28 4.35
CA GLY A 5 -26.51 29.55 4.50
C GLY A 5 -26.26 28.19 5.12
N THR A 6 -27.07 27.81 6.09
CA THR A 6 -27.02 26.53 6.82
C THR A 6 -26.97 25.32 5.87
N SER A 7 -27.57 25.42 4.69
CA SER A 7 -27.52 24.41 3.63
C SER A 7 -26.11 24.12 3.09
N SER A 8 -25.24 25.14 3.03
CA SER A 8 -23.85 24.95 2.58
C SER A 8 -23.00 24.25 3.64
N LEU A 9 -23.30 24.50 4.92
CA LEU A 9 -22.71 23.80 6.05
C LEU A 9 -23.20 22.35 6.10
N ASP A 10 -24.49 22.11 5.91
CA ASP A 10 -25.04 20.76 5.90
C ASP A 10 -24.51 19.94 4.71
N GLU A 11 -24.39 20.52 3.52
CA GLU A 11 -23.78 19.84 2.36
C GLU A 11 -22.28 19.56 2.60
N PHE A 12 -21.56 20.49 3.22
CA PHE A 12 -20.16 20.29 3.59
C PHE A 12 -20.01 19.19 4.65
N ILE A 13 -20.80 19.24 5.71
CA ILE A 13 -20.81 18.23 6.79
C ILE A 13 -21.15 16.86 6.21
N THR A 14 -22.12 16.78 5.30
CA THR A 14 -22.54 15.53 4.66
C THR A 14 -21.45 14.97 3.74
N ARG A 15 -20.79 15.80 2.91
CA ARG A 15 -19.64 15.36 2.11
C ARG A 15 -18.44 14.98 2.96
N PHE A 16 -18.20 15.72 4.05
CA PHE A 16 -17.07 15.49 4.94
C PHE A 16 -17.23 14.19 5.73
N THR A 17 -18.41 13.95 6.30
CA THR A 17 -18.75 12.68 6.98
C THR A 17 -18.67 11.50 6.04
N THR A 18 -19.28 11.59 4.86
CA THR A 18 -19.18 10.54 3.82
C THR A 18 -17.73 10.26 3.40
N GLN A 19 -16.91 11.30 3.29
CA GLN A 19 -15.50 11.16 2.94
C GLN A 19 -14.66 10.54 4.07
N ILE A 20 -14.95 10.89 5.33
CA ILE A 20 -14.33 10.27 6.52
C ILE A 20 -14.71 8.79 6.57
N ASP A 21 -15.99 8.47 6.42
CA ASP A 21 -16.49 7.10 6.52
C ASP A 21 -15.91 6.21 5.41
N SER A 22 -15.76 6.74 4.18
CA SER A 22 -15.11 6.02 3.08
C SER A 22 -13.59 5.83 3.26
N GLY A 23 -12.93 6.72 4.04
CA GLY A 23 -11.49 6.69 4.26
C GLY A 23 -11.06 5.81 5.45
N PHE A 24 -11.94 5.62 6.42
CA PHE A 24 -11.67 4.87 7.65
C PHE A 24 -12.51 3.60 7.79
N GLY A 25 -13.25 3.15 6.78
CA GLY A 25 -14.25 2.07 6.86
C GLY A 25 -13.81 0.73 7.48
N VAL A 26 -12.51 0.42 7.56
CA VAL A 26 -11.97 -0.80 8.22
C VAL A 26 -11.51 -0.56 9.67
N ILE A 27 -11.23 0.69 10.04
CA ILE A 27 -10.70 1.11 11.35
C ILE A 27 -11.68 2.07 12.07
N SER A 28 -12.88 2.25 11.51
CA SER A 28 -13.84 3.29 11.90
C SER A 28 -14.27 3.17 13.36
N GLY A 29 -14.30 1.97 13.92
CA GLY A 29 -14.56 1.75 15.34
C GLY A 29 -13.42 2.30 16.21
N ASP A 30 -12.22 1.78 16.03
CA ASP A 30 -11.06 2.13 16.87
C ASP A 30 -10.64 3.60 16.70
N VAL A 31 -10.69 4.15 15.48
CA VAL A 31 -10.31 5.54 15.23
C VAL A 31 -11.30 6.52 15.86
N GLN A 32 -12.60 6.23 15.81
CA GLN A 32 -13.62 7.07 16.48
C GLN A 32 -13.52 6.96 18.00
N VAL A 33 -13.18 5.77 18.53
CA VAL A 33 -12.91 5.59 19.96
C VAL A 33 -11.67 6.38 20.39
N VAL A 34 -10.58 6.33 19.63
CA VAL A 34 -9.34 7.09 19.92
C VAL A 34 -9.57 8.61 19.77
N LEU A 35 -10.27 9.06 18.74
CA LEU A 35 -10.61 10.48 18.56
C LEU A 35 -11.57 10.96 19.66
N GLY A 36 -12.60 10.18 19.99
CA GLY A 36 -13.55 10.50 21.05
C GLY A 36 -12.89 10.59 22.42
N THR A 37 -12.06 9.60 22.77
CA THR A 37 -11.26 9.63 24.02
C THR A 37 -10.32 10.82 24.06
N LEU A 38 -9.67 11.17 22.95
CA LEU A 38 -8.79 12.33 22.87
C LEU A 38 -9.53 13.67 23.03
N VAL A 39 -10.72 13.81 22.43
CA VAL A 39 -11.58 14.99 22.58
C VAL A 39 -12.02 15.14 24.03
N VAL A 40 -12.44 14.06 24.68
CA VAL A 40 -12.80 14.06 26.11
C VAL A 40 -11.61 14.48 26.96
N ILE A 41 -10.43 13.89 26.75
CA ILE A 41 -9.19 14.25 27.45
C ILE A 41 -8.87 15.74 27.24
N SER A 42 -9.03 16.27 26.02
CA SER A 42 -8.78 17.68 25.71
C SER A 42 -9.74 18.62 26.46
N ILE A 43 -11.04 18.30 26.50
CA ILE A 43 -12.04 19.10 27.22
C ILE A 43 -11.77 19.06 28.72
N VAL A 44 -11.51 17.87 29.28
CA VAL A 44 -11.22 17.69 30.71
C VAL A 44 -9.95 18.45 31.11
N LEU A 45 -8.87 18.35 30.35
CA LEU A 45 -7.64 19.12 30.60
C LEU A 45 -7.87 20.63 30.51
N THR A 46 -8.72 21.09 29.59
CA THR A 46 -9.07 22.51 29.46
C THR A 46 -9.86 22.99 30.68
N ALA A 47 -10.84 22.20 31.15
CA ALA A 47 -11.64 22.52 32.33
C ALA A 47 -10.80 22.53 33.61
N ILE A 48 -9.89 21.55 33.77
CA ILE A 48 -8.96 21.50 34.91
C ILE A 48 -7.99 22.68 34.88
N MET A 49 -7.42 23.02 33.71
CA MET A 49 -6.52 24.17 33.59
C MET A 49 -7.24 25.50 33.88
N TRP A 50 -8.52 25.62 33.50
CA TRP A 50 -9.35 26.77 33.86
C TRP A 50 -9.66 26.84 35.36
N ALA A 51 -9.81 25.67 36.02
CA ALA A 51 -10.04 25.58 37.45
C ALA A 51 -8.77 25.79 38.30
N VAL A 52 -7.57 25.60 37.73
CA VAL A 52 -6.29 25.69 38.44
C VAL A 52 -5.60 27.04 38.25
N ASP A 53 -5.89 27.79 37.19
CA ASP A 53 -5.19 29.04 36.87
C ASP A 53 -6.15 30.25 36.77
N GLU A 54 -6.12 31.11 37.79
CA GLU A 54 -6.82 32.41 37.84
C GLU A 54 -5.99 33.54 37.20
N THR A 55 -4.76 33.24 36.73
CA THR A 55 -3.91 34.25 36.07
C THR A 55 -4.24 34.33 34.57
N GLN A 56 -4.43 35.55 34.06
CA GLN A 56 -4.87 35.89 32.70
C GLN A 56 -3.87 35.53 31.57
N ASN A 57 -3.10 34.45 31.69
CA ASN A 57 -2.09 34.04 30.73
C ASN A 57 -2.70 33.19 29.62
N VAL A 58 -3.43 33.85 28.71
CA VAL A 58 -4.17 33.20 27.61
C VAL A 58 -3.24 32.52 26.58
N ILE A 59 -1.97 32.96 26.48
CA ILE A 59 -1.04 32.58 25.40
C ILE A 59 -0.55 31.14 25.54
N ALA A 60 -0.12 30.71 26.73
CA ALA A 60 0.43 29.36 26.96
C ALA A 60 -0.57 28.23 26.64
N PRO A 61 -1.84 28.27 27.09
CA PRO A 61 -2.83 27.26 26.74
C PRO A 61 -3.25 27.31 25.26
N LEU A 62 -3.28 28.50 24.63
CA LEU A 62 -3.57 28.64 23.20
C LEU A 62 -2.52 27.97 22.32
N VAL A 63 -1.23 28.23 22.57
CA VAL A 63 -0.13 27.64 21.81
C VAL A 63 -0.15 26.11 21.92
N ARG A 64 -0.37 25.58 23.13
CA ARG A 64 -0.47 24.13 23.35
C ARG A 64 -1.62 23.52 22.56
N LYS A 65 -2.78 24.19 22.50
CA LYS A 65 -3.95 23.71 21.77
C LYS A 65 -3.74 23.76 20.25
N ILE A 66 -3.13 24.84 19.74
CA ILE A 66 -2.80 24.98 18.31
C ILE A 66 -1.77 23.93 17.88
N LEU A 67 -0.75 23.68 18.70
CA LEU A 67 0.24 22.63 18.42
C LEU A 67 -0.40 21.25 18.44
N LEU A 68 -1.27 20.96 19.41
CA LEU A 68 -1.96 19.68 19.51
C LEU A 68 -2.89 19.47 18.30
N VAL A 69 -3.77 20.43 18.01
CA VAL A 69 -4.70 20.36 16.87
C VAL A 69 -3.95 20.34 15.54
N GLY A 70 -2.87 21.11 15.39
CA GLY A 70 -2.02 21.10 14.19
C GLY A 70 -1.30 19.76 14.00
N PHE A 71 -0.77 19.19 15.08
CA PHE A 71 -0.14 17.86 15.07
C PHE A 71 -1.16 16.76 14.73
N PHE A 72 -2.35 16.80 15.32
CA PHE A 72 -3.43 15.86 15.00
C PHE A 72 -3.97 16.05 13.58
N ALA A 73 -4.11 17.29 13.10
CA ALA A 73 -4.51 17.56 11.71
C ALA A 73 -3.46 17.06 10.71
N TRP A 74 -2.18 17.14 11.05
CA TRP A 74 -1.10 16.53 10.27
C TRP A 74 -1.15 15.00 10.32
N LEU A 75 -1.38 14.41 11.49
CA LEU A 75 -1.48 12.97 11.70
C LEU A 75 -2.69 12.35 10.98
N VAL A 76 -3.83 13.04 11.01
CA VAL A 76 -5.11 12.61 10.41
C VAL A 76 -5.21 13.03 8.94
N ARG A 77 -4.22 13.77 8.41
CA ARG A 77 -4.23 14.24 7.02
C ARG A 77 -4.44 13.06 6.08
N SER A 78 -5.60 13.05 5.42
CA SER A 78 -5.98 11.94 4.55
C SER A 78 -4.96 11.77 3.41
N PRO A 79 -4.69 10.52 2.99
CA PRO A 79 -3.83 10.26 1.85
C PRO A 79 -4.37 10.97 0.61
N SER A 80 -3.47 11.63 -0.12
CA SER A 80 -3.82 12.34 -1.36
C SER A 80 -4.54 11.41 -2.35
N ALA A 81 -5.34 11.96 -3.26
CA ALA A 81 -6.03 11.17 -4.28
C ALA A 81 -5.07 10.24 -5.08
N ARG A 82 -3.82 10.68 -5.29
CA ARG A 82 -2.77 9.87 -5.90
C ARG A 82 -2.36 8.68 -5.03
N ALA A 83 -2.21 8.89 -3.73
CA ALA A 83 -1.87 7.83 -2.79
C ALA A 83 -2.97 6.76 -2.72
N LYS A 84 -4.25 7.16 -2.72
CA LYS A 84 -5.39 6.23 -2.81
C LYS A 84 -5.36 5.41 -4.11
N SER A 85 -5.08 6.07 -5.24
CA SER A 85 -4.97 5.39 -6.54
C SER A 85 -3.75 4.47 -6.63
N ASP A 86 -2.65 4.83 -5.95
CA ASP A 86 -1.45 4.02 -5.87
C ASP A 86 -1.65 2.79 -4.99
N GLU A 87 -2.50 2.87 -3.96
CA GLU A 87 -2.88 1.74 -3.12
C GLU A 87 -3.71 0.71 -3.90
N THR A 88 -4.72 1.16 -4.65
CA THR A 88 -5.54 0.27 -5.49
C THR A 88 -4.70 -0.39 -6.58
N LEU A 89 -3.89 0.40 -7.31
CA LEU A 89 -2.99 -0.12 -8.34
C LEU A 89 -1.94 -1.06 -7.73
N GLY A 90 -1.39 -0.69 -6.56
CA GLY A 90 -0.41 -1.47 -5.83
C GLY A 90 -0.94 -2.83 -5.41
N ALA A 91 -2.22 -2.94 -5.03
CA ALA A 91 -2.85 -4.21 -4.69
C ALA A 91 -2.93 -5.14 -5.92
N VAL A 92 -3.26 -4.61 -7.10
CA VAL A 92 -3.33 -5.36 -8.35
C VAL A 92 -1.95 -5.83 -8.80
N VAL A 93 -0.95 -4.95 -8.74
CA VAL A 93 0.47 -5.26 -9.01
C VAL A 93 0.93 -6.42 -8.11
N ARG A 94 0.66 -6.34 -6.81
CA ARG A 94 1.02 -7.40 -5.85
C ARG A 94 0.30 -8.70 -6.15
N ARG A 95 -0.99 -8.66 -6.49
CA ARG A 95 -1.78 -9.85 -6.86
C ARG A 95 -1.20 -10.55 -8.09
N SER A 96 -0.93 -9.83 -9.18
CA SER A 96 -0.29 -10.41 -10.39
C SER A 96 1.07 -11.01 -10.06
N PHE A 97 1.90 -10.31 -9.28
CA PHE A 97 3.22 -10.81 -8.89
C PHE A 97 3.16 -12.11 -8.08
N LEU A 98 2.21 -12.22 -7.15
CA LEU A 98 2.03 -13.42 -6.33
C LEU A 98 1.44 -14.58 -7.14
N MET A 99 0.48 -14.32 -8.05
CA MET A 99 -0.09 -15.34 -8.95
C MET A 99 0.96 -15.93 -9.90
N SER A 100 2.03 -15.19 -10.20
CA SER A 100 3.16 -15.64 -11.03
C SER A 100 4.28 -16.33 -10.23
N ASP A 101 4.05 -16.76 -9.00
CA ASP A 101 5.07 -17.35 -8.12
C ASP A 101 6.32 -16.45 -7.95
N ARG A 102 6.13 -15.12 -7.96
CA ARG A 102 7.21 -14.14 -7.83
C ARG A 102 8.25 -14.22 -8.96
N THR A 103 7.91 -14.82 -10.10
CA THR A 103 8.80 -14.96 -11.27
C THR A 103 8.83 -13.69 -12.11
N TYR A 104 7.71 -12.96 -12.17
CA TYR A 104 7.58 -11.80 -13.04
C TYR A 104 8.26 -10.56 -12.48
N GLY A 105 8.98 -9.85 -13.35
CA GLY A 105 9.47 -8.49 -13.08
C GLY A 105 8.48 -7.43 -13.54
N ALA A 106 8.81 -6.15 -13.30
CA ALA A 106 7.93 -5.01 -13.55
C ALA A 106 7.32 -4.96 -14.95
N ARG A 107 8.09 -5.29 -15.99
CA ARG A 107 7.60 -5.28 -17.38
C ARG A 107 6.50 -6.33 -17.65
N ARG A 108 6.52 -7.49 -16.98
CA ARG A 108 5.48 -8.52 -17.16
C ARG A 108 4.25 -8.18 -16.31
N VAL A 109 4.46 -7.81 -15.06
CA VAL A 109 3.38 -7.35 -14.17
C VAL A 109 2.64 -6.16 -14.78
N TRP A 110 3.35 -5.23 -15.41
CA TRP A 110 2.73 -4.09 -16.12
C TRP A 110 1.78 -4.52 -17.24
N ARG A 111 2.06 -5.61 -17.98
CA ARG A 111 1.15 -6.13 -18.99
C ARG A 111 -0.10 -6.73 -18.37
N ASP A 112 0.07 -7.53 -17.32
CA ASP A 112 -1.06 -8.11 -16.59
C ASP A 112 -1.97 -7.01 -16.01
N VAL A 113 -1.36 -5.92 -15.53
CA VAL A 113 -2.08 -4.75 -14.99
C VAL A 113 -2.83 -3.98 -16.10
N LEU A 114 -2.24 -3.87 -17.30
CA LEU A 114 -2.93 -3.31 -18.46
C LEU A 114 -4.10 -4.20 -18.91
N GLU A 115 -3.92 -5.52 -18.90
CA GLU A 115 -4.97 -6.50 -19.21
C GLU A 115 -6.10 -6.47 -18.17
N ALA A 116 -5.77 -6.19 -16.91
CA ALA A 116 -6.74 -5.94 -15.85
C ALA A 116 -7.48 -4.59 -15.97
N GLY A 117 -7.21 -3.78 -17.00
CA GLY A 117 -7.92 -2.54 -17.31
C GLY A 117 -7.34 -1.26 -16.69
N PHE A 118 -6.15 -1.31 -16.07
CA PHE A 118 -5.54 -0.13 -15.46
C PHE A 118 -4.59 0.58 -16.44
N SER A 119 -4.95 1.80 -16.87
CA SER A 119 -4.08 2.66 -17.66
C SER A 119 -2.97 3.28 -16.80
N CYS A 120 -1.82 2.59 -16.70
CA CYS A 120 -0.65 3.10 -15.98
C CYS A 120 0.65 2.93 -16.79
N GLY A 121 1.62 3.81 -16.54
CA GLY A 121 2.94 3.71 -17.16
C GLY A 121 3.83 2.69 -16.44
N LEU A 122 4.79 2.11 -17.17
CA LEU A 122 5.74 1.12 -16.63
C LEU A 122 6.49 1.63 -15.40
N HIS A 123 6.96 2.87 -15.42
CA HIS A 123 7.69 3.48 -14.29
C HIS A 123 6.83 3.60 -13.03
N ARG A 124 5.51 3.73 -13.16
CA ARG A 124 4.60 3.74 -12.01
C ARG A 124 4.56 2.35 -11.37
N VAL A 125 4.50 1.29 -12.18
CA VAL A 125 4.55 -0.11 -11.72
C VAL A 125 5.92 -0.42 -11.10
N GLU A 126 7.02 0.01 -11.72
CA GLU A 126 8.37 -0.14 -11.16
C GLU A 126 8.50 0.51 -9.79
N ARG A 127 8.05 1.76 -9.66
CA ARG A 127 8.04 2.47 -8.38
C ARG A 127 7.19 1.74 -7.33
N LEU A 128 5.99 1.28 -7.69
CA LEU A 128 5.11 0.57 -6.76
C LEU A 128 5.70 -0.78 -6.33
N MET A 129 6.30 -1.53 -7.26
CA MET A 129 7.01 -2.77 -6.92
C MET A 129 8.19 -2.51 -5.98
N ALA A 130 8.95 -1.44 -6.20
CA ALA A 130 10.06 -1.06 -5.32
C ALA A 130 9.56 -0.65 -3.92
N LEU A 131 8.51 0.17 -3.83
CA LEU A 131 7.90 0.59 -2.56
C LEU A 131 7.34 -0.60 -1.75
N GLN A 132 6.84 -1.63 -2.43
CA GLN A 132 6.33 -2.85 -1.81
C GLN A 132 7.39 -3.95 -1.61
N ALA A 133 8.66 -3.65 -1.88
CA ALA A 133 9.77 -4.61 -1.83
C ALA A 133 9.54 -5.89 -2.67
N LEU A 134 8.79 -5.78 -3.78
CA LEU A 134 8.54 -6.88 -4.70
C LEU A 134 9.69 -7.02 -5.68
N LYS A 135 10.50 -8.06 -5.49
CA LYS A 135 11.63 -8.39 -6.37
C LYS A 135 11.44 -9.77 -6.98
N ALA A 136 11.48 -9.84 -8.30
CA ALA A 136 11.41 -11.10 -9.03
C ALA A 136 12.50 -12.07 -8.57
N ARG A 137 12.14 -13.34 -8.40
CA ARG A 137 13.07 -14.38 -7.98
C ARG A 137 14.18 -14.52 -9.03
N PRO A 138 15.46 -14.46 -8.64
CA PRO A 138 16.55 -14.69 -9.58
C PRO A 138 16.46 -16.10 -10.16
N ARG A 139 16.64 -16.20 -11.48
CA ARG A 139 16.66 -17.50 -12.17
C ARG A 139 17.83 -18.31 -11.61
N ARG A 140 17.56 -19.54 -11.15
CA ARG A 140 18.63 -20.45 -10.73
C ARG A 140 19.56 -20.66 -11.93
N ARG A 141 20.86 -20.43 -11.73
CA ARG A 141 21.89 -20.74 -12.72
C ARG A 141 21.78 -22.23 -13.02
N ARG A 142 21.64 -22.59 -14.30
CA ARG A 142 21.67 -24.00 -14.69
C ARG A 142 23.07 -24.54 -14.42
N LEU A 143 23.13 -25.80 -13.99
CA LEU A 143 24.40 -26.52 -13.95
C LEU A 143 24.99 -26.53 -15.37
N PRO A 144 26.32 -26.42 -15.54
CA PRO A 144 26.95 -26.60 -16.83
C PRO A 144 26.43 -27.87 -17.51
N SER A 145 26.19 -27.80 -18.81
CA SER A 145 25.85 -29.00 -19.57
C SER A 145 26.99 -30.00 -19.43
N ASP A 146 26.67 -31.27 -19.27
CA ASP A 146 27.65 -32.35 -19.28
C ASP A 146 28.26 -32.41 -20.69
N THR A 147 29.49 -31.94 -20.83
CA THR A 147 30.30 -32.01 -22.07
C THR A 147 31.23 -33.22 -22.05
N GLY A 148 31.06 -34.13 -21.08
CA GLY A 148 31.90 -35.31 -20.97
C GLY A 148 31.60 -36.34 -22.07
N GLU A 149 32.66 -36.91 -22.64
CA GLU A 149 32.53 -38.18 -23.36
C GLU A 149 32.13 -39.26 -22.36
N ARG A 150 30.92 -39.82 -22.54
CA ARG A 150 30.47 -40.94 -21.71
C ARG A 150 31.22 -42.17 -22.15
N ILE A 151 31.96 -42.77 -21.22
CA ILE A 151 32.65 -44.04 -21.45
C ILE A 151 31.58 -45.07 -21.87
N ALA A 152 31.72 -45.65 -23.07
CA ALA A 152 30.73 -46.59 -23.61
C ALA A 152 30.48 -47.80 -22.68
N GLY A 153 31.45 -48.18 -21.85
CA GLY A 153 31.30 -49.23 -20.84
C GLY A 153 30.42 -48.88 -19.64
N ALA A 154 30.09 -47.60 -19.41
CA ALA A 154 29.12 -47.15 -18.40
C ALA A 154 27.67 -47.14 -18.93
N ILE A 155 27.49 -47.36 -20.24
CA ILE A 155 26.18 -47.49 -20.87
C ILE A 155 25.75 -48.94 -20.67
N ALA A 156 24.60 -49.15 -20.01
CA ALA A 156 24.04 -50.48 -19.85
C ALA A 156 23.83 -51.13 -21.23
N PRO A 157 24.18 -52.43 -21.40
CA PRO A 157 24.00 -53.11 -22.66
C PRO A 157 22.52 -53.08 -23.08
N ASN A 158 22.27 -52.86 -24.36
CA ASN A 158 20.93 -52.84 -24.93
C ASN A 158 20.32 -54.25 -24.93
N ALA A 159 19.78 -54.67 -23.79
CA ALA A 159 19.25 -56.02 -23.60
C ALA A 159 18.05 -56.37 -24.50
N LEU A 160 17.45 -55.37 -25.16
CA LEU A 160 16.30 -55.52 -26.05
C LEU A 160 16.68 -55.34 -27.53
N ASP A 161 17.96 -55.12 -27.85
CA ASP A 161 18.50 -54.91 -29.20
C ASP A 161 17.71 -53.92 -30.08
N ARG A 162 17.19 -52.86 -29.45
CA ARG A 162 16.43 -51.83 -30.16
C ARG A 162 17.36 -50.79 -30.80
N GLN A 163 17.09 -50.41 -32.03
CA GLN A 163 17.87 -49.40 -32.74
C GLN A 163 17.47 -47.99 -32.27
N PHE A 164 18.41 -47.26 -31.65
CA PHE A 164 18.22 -45.89 -31.17
C PHE A 164 18.99 -44.84 -32.00
N GLU A 165 19.43 -45.21 -33.21
CA GLU A 165 20.08 -44.27 -34.12
C GLU A 165 19.06 -43.23 -34.65
N ALA A 166 19.31 -41.96 -34.37
CA ALA A 166 18.56 -40.84 -34.93
C ALA A 166 19.45 -40.06 -35.91
N ALA A 167 18.95 -39.83 -37.13
CA ALA A 167 19.73 -39.19 -38.19
C ALA A 167 20.09 -37.72 -37.93
N ARG A 168 19.39 -37.03 -37.00
CA ARG A 168 19.63 -35.64 -36.58
C ARG A 168 19.23 -35.45 -35.10
N PRO A 169 19.86 -34.52 -34.37
CA PRO A 169 19.51 -34.18 -32.98
C PRO A 169 18.12 -33.54 -32.85
#